data_AF-A0A7C7CBN4-F1
#
_entry.id   AF-A0A7C7CBN4-F1
#
_cell.length_a   1.000
_cell.length_b   1.000
_cell.length_c   1.000
_cell.angle_alpha   90.00
_cell.angle_beta   90.00
_cell.angle_gamma   90.00
#
_symmetry.space_group_name_H-M   'P 1'
#
loop_
_entity.id
_entity.type
_entity.pdbx_description
1 polymer ?
#
loop_
_entity_poly.entity_id
_entity_poly.type
_entity_poly.pdbx_seq_one_letter_code
_entity_poly.pdbx_strand_id
1 'polypeptide(L)'
;MSYRSNPLRSKRASSARQHGIALITALLIVALAATAAAAIVADEQISIRRTSNTLDSEQAYLYAAGIESWAIDILGEDKKDNQFDSLDEDWASLLPPFQVDGGQISGYIEDAQGRFNLNNLVDSKGKKNNSQIVIFQNLLDNLKINEDLIPLLVDWLDSDI
;
A
#
# COMPACT_ATOMS: atom_id res chain seq x y z
N MET A 1 -99.77 22.32 -6.74
CA MET A 1 -98.59 22.22 -7.62
C MET A 1 -97.38 22.66 -6.81
N SER A 2 -96.63 21.72 -6.24
CA SER A 2 -95.25 21.38 -6.68
C SER A 2 -94.26 22.50 -6.32
N TYR A 3 -93.29 22.35 -5.40
CA TYR A 3 -92.11 21.51 -5.59
C TYR A 3 -91.32 21.31 -4.28
N ARG A 4 -90.64 20.16 -4.20
CA ARG A 4 -89.62 19.77 -3.20
C ARG A 4 -88.45 20.75 -3.14
N SER A 5 -87.78 20.84 -1.98
CA SER A 5 -86.32 20.67 -1.92
C SER A 5 -85.86 20.23 -0.52
N ASN A 6 -84.87 19.34 -0.55
CA ASN A 6 -84.32 18.50 0.52
C ASN A 6 -83.40 19.31 1.49
N PRO A 7 -83.05 18.79 2.68
CA PRO A 7 -82.36 19.54 3.72
C PRO A 7 -80.84 19.48 3.54
N LEU A 8 -80.15 20.60 3.79
CA LEU A 8 -78.70 20.59 3.99
C LEU A 8 -78.42 20.67 5.49
N ARG A 9 -78.50 19.51 6.13
CA ARG A 9 -77.93 19.28 7.46
C ARG A 9 -76.41 19.41 7.32
N SER A 10 -75.89 20.60 7.65
CA SER A 10 -74.46 20.85 7.79
C SER A 10 -73.88 19.87 8.80
N LYS A 11 -73.27 18.79 8.30
CA LYS A 11 -72.31 18.02 9.09
C LYS A 11 -71.10 18.93 9.25
N ARG A 12 -71.04 19.67 10.36
CA ARG A 12 -69.78 20.20 10.86
C ARG A 12 -68.89 18.98 11.09
N ALA A 13 -67.98 18.73 10.16
CA ALA A 13 -66.87 17.82 10.39
C ALA A 13 -66.11 18.42 11.59
N SER A 14 -66.21 17.74 12.73
CA SER A 14 -65.33 18.02 13.86
C SER A 14 -63.92 17.80 13.37
N SER A 15 -63.21 18.90 13.10
CA SER A 15 -61.75 18.92 12.95
C SER A 15 -61.18 18.47 14.29
N ALA A 16 -61.05 17.15 14.43
CA ALA A 16 -60.35 16.55 15.55
C ALA A 16 -58.93 17.09 15.51
N ARG A 17 -58.55 17.82 16.55
CA ARG A 17 -57.23 18.43 16.76
C ARG A 17 -56.12 17.40 16.52
N GLN A 18 -55.49 17.41 15.35
CA GLN A 18 -54.25 16.67 15.05
C GLN A 18 -52.99 17.51 15.34
N HIS A 19 -52.99 18.37 16.35
CA HIS A 19 -51.88 19.30 16.59
C HIS A 19 -50.66 18.63 17.24
N GLY A 20 -50.83 17.51 17.94
CA GLY A 20 -49.72 16.78 18.56
C GLY A 20 -48.98 15.84 17.60
N ILE A 21 -49.72 15.11 16.75
CA ILE A 21 -49.15 14.11 15.84
C ILE A 21 -48.32 14.77 14.74
N ALA A 22 -48.79 15.89 14.18
CA ALA A 22 -48.07 16.61 13.12
C ALA A 22 -46.71 17.15 13.59
N LEU A 23 -46.60 17.59 14.85
CA LEU A 23 -45.34 18.06 15.41
C LEU A 23 -44.36 16.89 15.64
N ILE A 24 -44.85 15.76 16.15
CA ILE A 24 -44.02 14.57 16.36
C ILE A 24 -43.51 14.03 15.02
N THR A 25 -44.34 13.98 13.98
CA THR A 25 -43.90 13.54 12.65
C THR A 25 -42.90 14.51 12.04
N ALA A 26 -43.10 15.82 12.19
CA ALA A 26 -42.13 16.82 11.73
C ALA A 26 -40.77 16.67 12.44
N LEU A 27 -40.76 16.51 13.78
CA LEU A 27 -39.54 16.28 14.55
C LEU A 27 -38.86 14.96 14.16
N LEU A 28 -39.63 13.90 13.91
CA LEU A 28 -39.09 12.63 13.44
C LEU A 28 -38.44 12.76 12.06
N ILE A 29 -39.09 13.44 11.12
CA ILE A 29 -38.54 13.70 9.78
C ILE A 29 -37.26 14.53 9.88
N VAL A 30 -37.24 15.58 10.70
CA VAL A 30 -36.04 16.40 10.90
C VAL A 30 -34.92 15.61 11.55
N ALA A 31 -35.22 14.79 12.57
CA ALA A 31 -34.24 13.93 13.22
C ALA A 31 -33.64 12.92 12.22
N LEU A 32 -34.48 12.29 11.39
CA LEU A 32 -34.03 11.37 10.35
C LEU A 32 -33.21 12.07 9.25
N ALA A 33 -33.62 13.26 8.84
CA ALA A 33 -32.87 14.05 7.87
C ALA A 33 -31.49 14.46 8.43
N ALA A 34 -31.44 14.87 9.70
CA ALA A 34 -30.20 15.25 10.38
C ALA A 34 -29.26 14.05 10.55
N THR A 35 -29.78 12.88 10.94
CA THR A 35 -28.95 11.66 11.08
C THR A 35 -28.44 11.17 9.72
N ALA A 36 -29.26 11.21 8.67
CA ALA A 36 -28.84 10.90 7.32
C ALA A 36 -27.75 11.85 6.82
N ALA A 37 -27.92 13.16 7.03
CA ALA A 37 -26.90 14.14 6.68
C ALA A 37 -25.58 13.92 7.44
N ALA A 38 -25.65 13.62 8.74
CA ALA A 38 -24.46 13.31 9.54
C ALA A 38 -23.73 12.05 9.04
N ALA A 39 -24.48 11.02 8.63
CA ALA A 39 -23.90 9.80 8.06
C ALA A 39 -23.19 10.07 6.73
N ILE A 40 -23.77 10.88 5.84
CA ILE A 40 -23.15 11.29 4.57
C ILE A 40 -21.85 12.05 4.83
N VAL A 41 -21.85 13.02 5.74
CA VAL A 41 -20.63 13.79 6.08
C VAL A 41 -19.53 12.90 6.64
N ALA A 42 -19.89 11.92 7.48
CA ALA A 42 -18.93 10.98 8.03
C ALA A 42 -18.29 10.09 6.92
N ASP A 43 -19.09 9.62 5.97
CA ASP A 43 -18.61 8.82 4.83
C ASP A 43 -17.69 9.65 3.91
N GLU A 44 -18.07 10.89 3.61
CA GLU A 44 -17.28 11.84 2.82
C GLU A 44 -15.89 12.05 3.45
N GLN A 45 -15.82 12.24 4.77
CA GLN A 45 -14.55 12.40 5.48
C GLN A 45 -13.65 11.16 5.39
N ILE A 46 -14.23 9.96 5.46
CA ILE A 46 -13.49 8.71 5.29
C ILE A 46 -12.98 8.60 3.85
N SER A 47 -13.82 8.94 2.87
CA SER A 47 -13.47 8.94 1.45
C SER A 47 -12.29 9.88 1.16
N ILE A 48 -12.34 11.11 1.67
CA ILE A 48 -11.24 12.10 1.53
C ILE A 48 -9.94 11.56 2.10
N ARG A 49 -9.97 10.98 3.31
CA ARG A 49 -8.77 10.41 3.94
C ARG A 49 -8.20 9.24 3.15
N ARG A 50 -9.05 8.37 2.62
CA ARG A 50 -8.62 7.25 1.77
C ARG A 50 -7.93 7.77 0.51
N THR A 51 -8.55 8.72 -0.17
CA THR A 51 -7.96 9.35 -1.36
C THR A 51 -6.63 10.02 -1.06
N SER A 52 -6.52 10.75 0.05
CA SER A 52 -5.25 11.36 0.49
C SER A 52 -4.18 10.30 0.69
N ASN A 53 -4.47 9.23 1.44
CA ASN A 53 -3.50 8.16 1.68
C ASN A 53 -3.07 7.46 0.37
N THR A 54 -3.99 7.27 -0.58
CA THR A 54 -3.67 6.71 -1.89
C THR A 54 -2.72 7.64 -2.65
N LEU A 55 -3.01 8.94 -2.70
CA LEU A 55 -2.14 9.92 -3.36
C LEU A 55 -0.76 9.99 -2.71
N ASP A 56 -0.69 9.99 -1.38
CA ASP A 56 0.58 9.99 -0.64
C ASP A 56 1.41 8.72 -0.95
N SER A 57 0.74 7.56 -1.05
CA SER A 57 1.39 6.30 -1.41
C SER A 57 1.89 6.29 -2.86
N GLU A 58 1.12 6.84 -3.80
CA GLU A 58 1.53 6.96 -5.20
C GLU A 58 2.70 7.94 -5.35
N GLN A 59 2.67 9.06 -4.62
CA GLN A 59 3.76 10.03 -4.59
C GLN A 59 5.05 9.40 -4.04
N ALA A 60 4.97 8.65 -2.94
CA ALA A 60 6.12 7.92 -2.39
C ALA A 60 6.68 6.90 -3.40
N TYR A 61 5.80 6.19 -4.13
CA TYR A 61 6.22 5.26 -5.18
C TYR A 61 6.95 5.97 -6.34
N LEU A 62 6.41 7.10 -6.81
CA LEU A 62 7.04 7.89 -7.86
C LEU A 62 8.41 8.45 -7.43
N TYR A 63 8.54 8.86 -6.17
CA TYR A 63 9.82 9.23 -5.61
C TYR A 63 10.82 8.06 -5.59
N ALA A 64 10.40 6.86 -5.17
CA ALA A 64 11.24 5.68 -5.21
C ALA A 64 11.70 5.34 -6.64
N ALA A 65 10.79 5.37 -7.62
CA ALA A 65 11.13 5.13 -9.03
C ALA A 65 12.07 6.20 -9.61
N GLY A 66 11.92 7.46 -9.19
CA GLY A 66 12.83 8.54 -9.56
C GLY A 66 14.26 8.32 -9.04
N ILE A 67 14.40 7.85 -7.80
CA ILE A 67 15.70 7.51 -7.21
C ILE A 67 16.33 6.31 -7.93
N GLU A 68 15.54 5.29 -8.25
CA GLU A 68 16.02 4.14 -9.03
C GLU A 68 16.56 4.58 -10.40
N SER A 69 15.84 5.47 -11.09
CA SER A 69 16.28 6.02 -12.38
C SER A 69 17.60 6.80 -12.24
N TRP A 70 17.73 7.62 -11.19
CA TRP A 70 18.95 8.34 -10.88
C TRP A 70 20.13 7.40 -10.57
N ALA A 71 19.87 6.31 -9.84
CA ALA A 71 20.89 5.29 -9.56
C ALA A 71 21.35 4.59 -10.84
N ILE A 72 20.44 4.28 -11.76
CA ILE A 72 20.77 3.73 -13.08
C ILE A 72 21.67 4.68 -13.88
N ASP A 73 21.39 5.99 -13.86
CA ASP A 73 22.21 6.98 -14.56
C ASP A 73 23.62 7.07 -13.98
N ILE A 74 23.76 7.06 -12.64
CA ILE A 74 25.07 7.07 -11.98
C ILE A 74 25.89 5.82 -12.31
N LEU A 75 25.29 4.64 -12.14
CA LEU A 75 25.96 3.37 -12.46
C LEU A 75 26.28 3.27 -13.95
N GLY A 76 25.43 3.85 -14.80
CA GLY A 76 25.64 3.91 -16.24
C GLY A 76 26.79 4.83 -16.65
N GLU A 77 27.03 5.91 -15.92
CA GLU A 77 28.18 6.80 -16.12
C GLU A 77 29.46 6.17 -15.59
N ASP A 78 29.43 5.63 -14.37
CA ASP A 78 30.57 4.95 -13.73
C ASP A 78 31.16 3.84 -14.62
N LYS A 79 30.28 3.02 -15.22
CA LYS A 79 30.67 1.97 -16.18
C LYS A 79 31.43 2.48 -17.42
N LYS A 80 31.27 3.74 -17.81
CA LYS A 80 32.03 4.31 -18.94
C LYS A 80 33.44 4.70 -18.52
N ASP A 81 33.61 5.08 -17.26
CA ASP A 81 34.85 5.62 -16.72
C ASP A 81 35.75 4.52 -16.12
N ASN A 82 35.18 3.42 -15.61
CA ASN A 82 35.93 2.31 -15.00
C ASN A 82 35.45 0.92 -15.46
N GLN A 83 36.29 -0.10 -15.30
CA GLN A 83 35.97 -1.53 -15.53
C GLN A 83 35.97 -2.38 -14.25
N PHE A 84 36.16 -1.75 -13.10
CA PHE A 84 36.20 -2.41 -11.81
C PHE A 84 35.27 -1.67 -10.86
N ASP A 85 34.54 -2.40 -10.03
CA ASP A 85 33.67 -1.79 -9.02
C ASP A 85 34.38 -1.80 -7.66
N SER A 86 34.36 -0.68 -6.94
CA SER A 86 34.94 -0.58 -5.59
C SER A 86 34.09 0.32 -4.68
N LEU A 87 34.19 0.10 -3.37
CA LEU A 87 33.44 0.89 -2.38
C LEU A 87 33.94 2.34 -2.23
N ASP A 88 35.00 2.72 -2.94
CA ASP A 88 35.56 4.07 -2.96
C ASP A 88 34.96 4.95 -4.07
N GLU A 89 34.00 4.42 -4.83
CA GLU A 89 33.34 5.09 -5.96
C GLU A 89 32.10 5.88 -5.54
N ASP A 90 31.70 6.86 -6.37
CA ASP A 90 30.61 7.79 -6.06
C ASP A 90 29.26 7.07 -5.85
N TRP A 91 29.03 5.93 -6.52
CA TRP A 91 27.81 5.12 -6.35
C TRP A 91 27.72 4.48 -4.96
N ALA A 92 28.85 4.19 -4.31
CA ALA A 92 28.92 3.54 -3.00
C ALA A 92 28.67 4.54 -1.84
N SER A 93 28.56 5.83 -2.15
CA SER A 93 28.23 6.86 -1.18
C SER A 93 26.73 6.89 -0.87
N LEU A 94 26.39 7.16 0.40
CA LEU A 94 24.99 7.33 0.80
C LEU A 94 24.41 8.57 0.09
N LEU A 95 23.21 8.40 -0.48
CA LEU A 95 22.38 9.53 -0.89
C LEU A 95 22.07 10.39 0.33
N PRO A 96 22.59 11.64 0.41
CA PRO A 96 22.31 12.50 1.53
C PRO A 96 20.80 12.78 1.60
N PRO A 97 20.19 12.73 2.79
CA PRO A 97 18.76 12.91 2.91
C PRO A 97 18.30 14.29 2.38
N PHE A 98 17.42 14.33 1.38
CA PHE A 98 16.89 15.58 0.81
C PHE A 98 15.37 15.68 0.97
N GLN A 99 14.90 16.92 1.16
CA GLN A 99 13.49 17.21 1.43
C GLN A 99 12.67 17.20 0.15
N VAL A 100 11.48 16.62 0.22
CA VAL A 100 10.46 16.63 -0.84
C VAL A 100 9.11 17.02 -0.27
N ASP A 101 8.14 17.32 -1.13
CA ASP A 101 6.78 17.53 -0.67
C ASP A 101 6.26 16.25 0.00
N GLY A 102 5.76 16.39 1.23
CA GLY A 102 5.23 15.27 2.00
C GLY A 102 6.26 14.42 2.76
N GLY A 103 7.57 14.70 2.67
CA GLY A 103 8.56 13.96 3.45
C GLY A 103 10.04 14.17 3.09
N GLN A 104 10.83 13.16 3.35
CA GLN A 104 12.27 13.15 3.07
C GLN A 104 12.65 11.86 2.35
N ILE A 105 13.60 11.97 1.43
CA ILE A 105 14.17 10.86 0.68
C ILE A 105 15.61 10.62 1.13
N SER A 106 15.99 9.36 1.32
CA SER A 106 17.37 8.92 1.56
C SER A 106 17.55 7.51 1.01
N GLY A 107 18.79 7.12 0.67
CA GLY A 107 19.07 5.79 0.16
C GLY A 107 20.57 5.49 0.10
N TYR A 108 20.89 4.29 -0.38
CA TYR A 108 22.25 3.85 -0.65
C TYR A 108 22.20 2.75 -1.72
N ILE A 109 23.32 2.53 -2.39
CA ILE A 109 23.50 1.42 -3.34
C ILE A 109 24.44 0.41 -2.68
N GLU A 110 24.12 -0.87 -2.78
CA GLU A 110 24.94 -1.97 -2.28
C GLU A 110 25.33 -2.90 -3.44
N ASP A 111 26.59 -3.34 -3.45
CA ASP A 111 27.02 -4.40 -4.35
C ASP A 111 26.50 -5.77 -3.88
N ALA A 112 25.58 -6.34 -4.65
CA ALA A 112 25.04 -7.67 -4.40
C ALA A 112 26.06 -8.79 -4.69
N GLN A 113 27.08 -8.54 -5.52
CA GLN A 113 28.13 -9.51 -5.86
C GLN A 113 29.15 -9.70 -4.73
N GLY A 114 29.23 -8.77 -3.77
CA GLY A 114 29.99 -8.92 -2.53
C GLY A 114 29.43 -9.99 -1.57
N ARG A 115 28.26 -10.57 -1.85
CA ARG A 115 27.61 -11.60 -1.02
C ARG A 115 27.71 -12.98 -1.69
N PHE A 116 27.61 -14.04 -0.89
CA PHE A 116 27.53 -15.40 -1.46
C PHE A 116 26.22 -15.58 -2.22
N ASN A 117 26.30 -15.85 -3.53
CA ASN A 117 25.14 -16.12 -4.37
C ASN A 117 24.60 -17.54 -4.11
N LEU A 118 23.44 -17.63 -3.47
CA LEU A 118 22.79 -18.91 -3.14
C LEU A 118 22.51 -19.78 -4.38
N ASN A 119 22.30 -19.16 -5.55
CA ASN A 119 22.07 -19.90 -6.80
C ASN A 119 23.30 -20.72 -7.24
N ASN A 120 24.49 -20.45 -6.67
CA ASN A 120 25.70 -21.22 -6.96
C ASN A 120 25.69 -22.63 -6.32
N LEU A 121 24.76 -22.94 -5.41
CA LEU A 121 24.67 -24.24 -4.73
C LEU A 121 24.32 -25.39 -5.70
N VAL A 122 23.73 -25.07 -6.86
CA VAL A 122 23.47 -26.00 -7.95
C VAL A 122 24.11 -25.49 -9.25
N ASP A 123 24.37 -26.39 -10.20
CA ASP A 123 24.81 -26.04 -11.54
C ASP A 123 23.63 -25.68 -12.46
N SER A 124 23.93 -25.31 -13.72
CA SER A 124 22.91 -24.95 -14.71
C SER A 124 21.95 -26.09 -15.08
N LYS A 125 22.20 -27.31 -14.62
CA LYS A 125 21.34 -28.49 -14.81
C LYS A 125 20.60 -28.86 -13.51
N GLY A 126 20.64 -28.00 -12.49
CA GLY A 126 20.03 -28.25 -11.19
C GLY A 126 20.81 -29.26 -10.34
N LYS A 127 22.03 -29.68 -10.74
CA LYS A 127 22.79 -30.65 -9.97
C LYS A 127 23.63 -29.96 -8.90
N LYS A 128 23.71 -30.56 -7.71
CA LYS A 128 24.50 -30.08 -6.57
C LYS A 128 25.94 -29.70 -6.96
N ASN A 129 26.34 -28.50 -6.60
CA ASN A 129 27.70 -27.99 -6.77
C ASN A 129 28.50 -28.10 -5.47
N ASN A 130 29.23 -29.21 -5.33
CA ASN A 130 29.93 -29.54 -4.09
C ASN A 130 30.97 -28.50 -3.64
N SER A 131 31.66 -27.81 -4.58
CA SER A 131 32.63 -26.79 -4.19
C SER A 131 31.96 -25.58 -3.55
N GLN A 132 30.81 -25.17 -4.09
CA GLN A 132 30.03 -24.05 -3.58
C GLN A 132 29.34 -24.39 -2.26
N ILE A 133 28.89 -25.65 -2.10
CA ILE A 133 28.36 -26.15 -0.83
C ILE A 133 29.41 -26.04 0.28
N VAL A 134 30.67 -26.43 0.03
CA VAL A 134 31.74 -26.31 1.04
C VAL A 134 32.03 -24.85 1.40
N ILE A 135 32.03 -23.95 0.42
CA ILE A 135 32.21 -22.51 0.68
C ILE A 135 31.06 -21.98 1.55
N PHE A 136 29.82 -22.34 1.22
CA PHE A 136 28.65 -21.93 1.97
C PHE A 136 28.64 -22.52 3.38
N GLN A 137 29.05 -23.77 3.54
CA GLN A 137 29.22 -24.43 4.83
C GLN A 137 30.19 -23.65 5.72
N ASN A 138 31.38 -23.33 5.20
CA ASN A 138 32.34 -22.48 5.92
C ASN A 138 31.76 -21.11 6.28
N LEU A 139 30.92 -20.52 5.43
CA LEU A 139 30.23 -19.26 5.74
C LEU A 139 29.24 -19.43 6.90
N LEU A 140 28.41 -20.48 6.89
CA LEU A 140 27.45 -20.75 7.96
C LEU A 140 28.16 -21.03 9.29
N ASP A 141 29.24 -21.81 9.27
CA ASP A 141 30.09 -22.09 10.42
C ASP A 141 30.65 -20.80 11.04
N ASN A 142 31.21 -19.91 10.22
CA ASN A 142 31.72 -18.61 10.69
C ASN A 142 30.62 -17.72 11.28
N LEU A 143 29.40 -17.79 10.73
CA LEU A 143 28.24 -17.05 11.21
C LEU A 143 27.51 -17.75 12.37
N LYS A 144 27.93 -18.97 12.76
CA LYS A 144 27.28 -19.81 13.78
C LYS A 144 25.81 -20.11 13.45
N ILE A 145 25.52 -20.32 12.17
CA ILE A 145 24.19 -20.68 11.67
C ILE A 145 24.14 -22.19 11.49
N ASN A 146 22.98 -22.81 11.75
CA ASN A 146 22.81 -24.25 11.56
C ASN A 146 22.92 -24.64 10.08
N GLU A 147 23.78 -25.61 9.78
CA GLU A 147 24.05 -26.14 8.45
C GLU A 147 22.94 -27.06 7.90
N ASP A 148 21.99 -27.48 8.74
CA ASP A 148 20.85 -28.32 8.32
C ASP A 148 20.00 -27.67 7.21
N LEU A 149 20.14 -26.36 7.00
CA LEU A 149 19.48 -25.63 5.91
C LEU A 149 20.09 -25.88 4.53
N ILE A 150 21.36 -26.30 4.45
CA ILE A 150 22.05 -26.55 3.18
C ILE A 150 21.31 -27.59 2.33
N PRO A 151 20.99 -28.80 2.83
CA PRO A 151 20.26 -29.78 2.03
C PRO A 151 18.87 -29.27 1.61
N LEU A 152 18.18 -28.49 2.44
CA LEU A 152 16.87 -27.90 2.12
C LEU A 152 16.96 -26.86 0.99
N LEU A 153 17.99 -26.01 1.02
CA LEU A 153 18.22 -25.03 -0.05
C LEU A 153 18.60 -25.71 -1.36
N VAL A 154 19.43 -26.74 -1.29
CA VAL A 154 19.84 -27.48 -2.49
C VAL A 154 18.65 -28.21 -3.11
N ASP A 155 17.79 -28.83 -2.30
CA ASP A 155 16.54 -29.46 -2.74
C ASP A 155 15.57 -28.44 -3.34
N TRP A 156 15.47 -27.23 -2.77
CA TRP A 156 14.65 -26.16 -3.35
C TRP A 156 15.18 -25.62 -4.69
N LEU A 157 16.50 -25.68 -4.90
CA LEU A 157 17.17 -25.14 -6.09
C LEU A 157 17.35 -26.18 -7.21
N ASP A 158 17.30 -27.47 -6.90
CA ASP A 158 17.43 -28.48 -7.93
C ASP A 158 16.19 -28.53 -8.83
N SER A 159 16.37 -29.10 -10.02
CA SER A 159 15.34 -29.08 -11.07
C SER A 159 14.42 -30.30 -11.03
N ASP A 160 14.57 -31.14 -10.00
CA ASP A 160 13.87 -32.41 -9.88
C ASP A 160 12.61 -32.19 -9.02
N ILE A 161 11.43 -32.22 -9.64
CA ILE A 161 10.13 -32.32 -8.94
C ILE A 161 9.73 -33.79 -8.82
#